data_AF-A0A8J5EQK5-F1
#
_entry.id   AF-A0A8J5EQK5-F1
#
_cell.length_a   1.000
_cell.length_b   1.000
_cell.length_c   1.000
_cell.angle_alpha   90.00
_cell.angle_beta   90.00
_cell.angle_gamma   90.00
#
_symmetry.space_group_name_H-M   'P 1'
#
loop_
_entity.id
_entity.type
_entity.pdbx_description
1 polymer ?
#
loop_
_entity_poly.entity_id
_entity_poly.type
_entity_poly.pdbx_seq_one_letter_code
_entity_poly.pdbx_strand_id
1 'polypeptide(L)'
;MPASGLFTWQLTGSVAVNTLFSTAFPVFTAIYAVRGLKDGPIEPASDSEARLAKKLDIDAETLYENYSPLILIGFPIFAVNIQPLGTLALLWGRTAGLIDHLNDDQLESALSGWAKFSQVYTWLTGGVCVAALGIWSWRRQQRRKKESKMTLIVGAPEVSLVLFAATFLPVITQPMEVFP
;
A
#
# COMPACT_ATOMS: atom_id res chain seq x y z
N MET A 1 9.24 -17.12 33.53
CA MET A 1 8.10 -16.25 33.93
C MET A 1 7.15 -16.20 32.75
N PRO A 2 5.85 -16.50 32.87
CA PRO A 2 4.97 -16.41 31.73
C PRO A 2 4.77 -14.93 31.41
N ALA A 3 5.15 -14.51 30.20
CA ALA A 3 4.82 -13.17 29.72
C ALA A 3 3.30 -13.03 29.80
N SER A 4 2.83 -12.01 30.53
CA SER A 4 1.44 -11.78 30.88
C SER A 4 0.54 -11.88 29.64
N GLY A 5 -0.59 -12.59 29.74
CA GLY A 5 -1.49 -12.84 28.60
C GLY A 5 -1.88 -11.58 27.83
N LEU A 6 -1.99 -10.43 28.50
CA LEU A 6 -2.22 -9.11 27.91
C LEU A 6 -1.16 -8.68 26.87
N PHE A 7 0.12 -8.93 27.14
CA PHE A 7 1.21 -8.61 26.21
C PHE A 7 1.12 -9.47 24.95
N THR A 8 0.84 -10.76 25.11
CA THR A 8 0.68 -11.71 23.99
C THR A 8 -0.51 -11.35 23.10
N TRP A 9 -1.64 -10.93 23.68
CA TRP A 9 -2.83 -10.50 22.91
C TRP A 9 -2.61 -9.20 22.12
N GLN A 10 -1.94 -8.21 22.71
CA GLN A 10 -1.62 -6.94 22.03
C GLN A 10 -0.61 -7.13 20.89
N LEU A 11 0.40 -7.98 21.11
CA LEU A 11 1.38 -8.33 20.09
C LEU A 11 0.70 -9.05 18.91
N THR A 12 -0.12 -10.08 19.20
CA THR A 12 -0.85 -10.85 18.18
C THR A 12 -1.83 -9.97 17.41
N GLY A 13 -2.57 -9.11 18.10
CA GLY A 13 -3.49 -8.16 17.46
C GLY A 13 -2.77 -7.18 16.53
N SER A 14 -1.61 -6.66 16.94
CA SER A 14 -0.80 -5.75 16.12
C SER A 14 -0.23 -6.45 14.88
N VAL A 15 0.26 -7.69 15.02
CA VAL A 15 0.72 -8.51 13.89
C VAL A 15 -0.42 -8.77 12.92
N ALA A 16 -1.61 -9.14 13.41
CA ALA A 16 -2.77 -9.38 12.57
C ALA A 16 -3.22 -8.13 11.79
N VAL A 17 -3.29 -6.96 12.45
CA VAL A 17 -3.65 -5.69 11.81
C VAL A 17 -2.63 -5.31 10.73
N ASN A 18 -1.33 -5.39 11.02
CA ASN A 18 -0.30 -5.07 10.05
C ASN A 18 -0.25 -6.07 8.88
N THR A 19 -0.58 -7.35 9.13
CA THR A 19 -0.69 -8.38 8.08
C THR A 19 -1.88 -8.10 7.16
N LEU A 20 -3.05 -7.82 7.74
CA LEU A 20 -4.25 -7.46 6.98
C LEU A 20 -4.01 -6.20 6.16
N PHE A 21 -3.44 -5.16 6.77
CA PHE A 21 -3.08 -3.93 6.07
C PHE A 21 -2.10 -4.22 4.92
N SER A 22 -1.04 -4.99 5.17
CA SER A 22 0.00 -5.26 4.16
C SER A 22 -0.50 -6.10 2.99
N THR A 23 -1.54 -6.91 3.22
CA THR A 23 -2.21 -7.68 2.18
C THR A 23 -3.22 -6.82 1.42
N ALA A 24 -3.97 -5.98 2.13
CA ALA A 24 -5.07 -5.21 1.56
C ALA A 24 -4.61 -3.95 0.82
N PHE A 25 -3.55 -3.28 1.29
CA PHE A 25 -3.09 -2.01 0.72
C PHE A 25 -2.74 -2.09 -0.78
N PRO A 26 -1.96 -3.09 -1.26
CA PRO A 26 -1.67 -3.21 -2.70
C PRO A 26 -2.94 -3.44 -3.53
N VAL A 27 -3.86 -4.27 -3.02
CA VAL A 27 -5.14 -4.60 -3.67
C VAL A 27 -6.04 -3.37 -3.76
N PHE A 28 -6.20 -2.63 -2.67
CA PHE A 28 -7.00 -1.40 -2.67
C PHE A 28 -6.41 -0.32 -3.57
N THR A 29 -5.08 -0.19 -3.59
CA THR A 29 -4.39 0.74 -4.49
C THR A 29 -4.62 0.35 -5.96
N ALA A 30 -4.59 -0.94 -6.28
CA ALA A 30 -4.88 -1.44 -7.63
C ALA A 30 -6.35 -1.20 -8.03
N ILE A 31 -7.30 -1.47 -7.14
CA ILE A 31 -8.73 -1.17 -7.37
C ILE A 31 -8.93 0.34 -7.60
N TYR A 32 -8.28 1.18 -6.80
CA TYR A 32 -8.30 2.62 -6.95
C TYR A 32 -7.75 3.06 -8.31
N ALA A 33 -6.64 2.47 -8.79
CA ALA A 33 -6.10 2.69 -10.12
C ALA A 33 -7.10 2.31 -11.23
N VAL A 34 -7.67 1.10 -11.14
CA VAL A 34 -8.64 0.58 -12.12
C VAL A 34 -9.89 1.46 -12.21
N ARG A 35 -10.37 2.00 -11.08
CA ARG A 35 -11.49 2.97 -11.09
C ARG A 35 -11.14 4.23 -11.87
N GLY A 36 -9.92 4.73 -11.71
CA GLY A 36 -9.43 5.91 -12.45
C GLY A 36 -9.28 5.69 -13.95
N LEU A 37 -9.19 4.44 -14.43
CA LEU A 37 -9.11 4.10 -15.86
C LEU A 37 -10.45 4.08 -16.58
N LYS A 38 -11.60 4.10 -15.88
CA LYS A 38 -12.91 3.98 -16.51
C LYS A 38 -13.24 5.20 -17.37
N ASP A 39 -13.53 5.03 -18.65
CA ASP A 39 -14.03 6.12 -19.49
C ASP A 39 -15.48 6.46 -19.10
N GLY A 40 -15.71 7.65 -18.53
CA GLY A 40 -17.06 8.13 -18.17
C GLY A 40 -17.17 8.72 -16.76
N PRO A 41 -18.40 9.04 -16.29
CA PRO A 41 -18.61 9.50 -14.93
C PRO A 41 -18.20 8.42 -13.92
N ILE A 42 -17.53 8.85 -12.84
CA ILE A 42 -17.19 7.97 -11.73
C ILE A 42 -18.38 7.90 -10.78
N GLU A 43 -18.76 6.68 -10.39
CA GLU A 43 -19.79 6.43 -9.39
C GLU A 43 -19.15 6.15 -8.01
N PRO A 44 -19.80 6.57 -6.91
CA PRO A 44 -19.43 6.11 -5.58
C PRO A 44 -19.52 4.58 -5.50
N ALA A 45 -18.58 3.93 -4.82
CA ALA A 45 -18.60 2.48 -4.70
C ALA A 45 -19.47 1.95 -3.56
N SER A 46 -19.98 2.84 -2.70
CA SER A 46 -20.85 2.47 -1.59
C SER A 46 -21.78 3.61 -1.22
N ASP A 47 -22.87 3.29 -0.54
CA ASP A 47 -23.79 4.27 0.04
C ASP A 47 -23.11 5.18 1.07
N SER A 48 -22.06 4.70 1.74
CA SER A 48 -21.23 5.51 2.63
C SER A 48 -20.41 6.55 1.86
N GLU A 49 -19.80 6.18 0.74
CA GLU A 49 -19.07 7.13 -0.11
C GLU A 49 -20.04 8.14 -0.75
N ALA A 50 -21.22 7.70 -1.19
CA ALA A 50 -22.26 8.59 -1.71
C ALA A 50 -22.73 9.59 -0.65
N ARG A 51 -22.95 9.13 0.59
CA ARG A 51 -23.27 10.00 1.73
C ARG A 51 -22.15 10.97 2.05
N LEU A 52 -20.89 10.53 1.98
CA LEU A 52 -19.73 11.38 2.23
C LEU A 52 -19.58 12.46 1.16
N ALA A 53 -19.67 12.09 -0.12
CA ALA A 53 -19.64 13.02 -1.25
C ALA A 53 -20.75 14.08 -1.10
N LYS A 54 -21.98 13.64 -0.82
CA LYS A 54 -23.12 14.54 -0.57
C LYS A 54 -22.90 15.45 0.64
N LYS A 55 -22.32 14.95 1.74
CA LYS A 55 -22.03 15.74 2.94
C LYS A 55 -20.97 16.81 2.69
N LEU A 56 -20.01 16.52 1.82
CA LEU A 56 -18.91 17.42 1.46
C LEU A 56 -19.25 18.34 0.28
N ASP A 57 -20.42 18.17 -0.34
CA ASP A 57 -20.86 18.87 -1.55
C ASP A 57 -19.84 18.76 -2.71
N ILE A 58 -19.32 17.55 -2.91
CA ILE A 58 -18.37 17.22 -3.98
C ILE A 58 -18.90 16.07 -4.84
N ASP A 59 -18.41 15.99 -6.08
CA ASP A 59 -18.64 14.83 -6.93
C ASP A 59 -17.78 13.63 -6.51
N ALA A 60 -18.15 12.44 -7.01
CA ALA A 60 -17.43 11.22 -6.71
C ALA A 60 -15.96 11.29 -7.19
N GLU A 61 -15.70 11.92 -8.33
CA GLU A 61 -14.35 12.06 -8.87
C GLU A 61 -13.45 12.87 -7.93
N THR A 62 -13.91 14.02 -7.43
CA THR A 62 -13.17 14.81 -6.43
C THR A 62 -12.99 14.06 -5.11
N LEU A 63 -13.98 13.25 -4.71
CA LEU A 63 -13.83 12.39 -3.53
C LEU A 63 -12.66 11.41 -3.71
N TYR A 64 -12.56 10.75 -4.86
CA TYR A 64 -11.45 9.84 -5.15
C TYR A 64 -10.12 10.57 -5.29
N GLU A 65 -10.07 11.74 -5.92
CA GLU A 65 -8.86 12.55 -5.96
C GLU A 65 -8.32 12.85 -4.55
N ASN A 66 -9.22 13.10 -3.59
CA ASN A 66 -8.90 13.32 -2.18
C ASN A 66 -8.46 12.04 -1.42
N TYR A 67 -8.59 10.85 -2.01
CA TYR A 67 -8.00 9.62 -1.48
C TYR A 67 -6.53 9.43 -1.87
N SER A 68 -6.02 10.20 -2.84
CA SER A 68 -4.61 10.13 -3.27
C SER A 68 -3.58 10.25 -2.13
N PRO A 69 -3.76 11.11 -1.10
CA PRO A 69 -2.84 11.18 0.03
C PRO A 69 -2.77 9.89 0.86
N LEU A 70 -3.80 9.03 0.81
CA LEU A 70 -3.78 7.74 1.50
C LEU A 70 -2.73 6.79 0.92
N ILE A 71 -2.40 6.91 -0.37
CA ILE A 71 -1.30 6.16 -0.99
C ILE A 71 0.05 6.64 -0.45
N LEU A 72 0.22 7.97 -0.35
CA LEU A 72 1.43 8.60 0.19
C LEU A 72 1.70 8.16 1.64
N ILE A 73 0.65 8.07 2.46
CA ILE A 73 0.77 7.66 3.88
C ILE A 73 0.85 6.13 4.00
N GLY A 74 0.06 5.40 3.21
CA GLY A 74 -0.09 3.96 3.35
C GLY A 74 1.13 3.16 2.89
N PHE A 75 1.83 3.61 1.84
CA PHE A 75 2.99 2.88 1.33
C PHE A 75 4.18 2.81 2.30
N PRO A 76 4.61 3.90 2.97
CA PRO A 76 5.65 3.81 4.00
C PRO A 76 5.29 2.82 5.11
N ILE A 77 4.04 2.82 5.57
CA ILE A 77 3.55 1.87 6.59
C ILE A 77 3.66 0.45 6.05
N PHE A 78 3.25 0.20 4.82
CA PHE A 78 3.33 -1.10 4.18
C PHE A 78 4.79 -1.58 4.05
N ALA A 79 5.67 -0.71 3.53
CA ALA A 79 7.07 -1.03 3.28
C ALA A 79 7.84 -1.39 4.56
N VAL A 80 7.55 -0.70 5.68
CA VAL A 80 8.19 -0.98 6.97
C VAL A 80 7.66 -2.27 7.61
N ASN A 81 6.41 -2.66 7.33
CA ASN A 81 5.80 -3.82 7.97
C ASN A 81 6.02 -5.14 7.21
N ILE A 82 6.14 -5.12 5.88
CA ILE A 82 6.14 -6.37 5.10
C ILE A 82 7.30 -7.31 5.45
N GLN A 83 8.53 -6.79 5.55
CA GLN A 83 9.71 -7.60 5.84
C GLN A 83 9.64 -8.28 7.22
N PRO A 84 9.42 -7.55 8.35
CA PRO A 84 9.36 -8.19 9.66
C PRO A 84 8.19 -9.18 9.81
N LEU A 85 7.07 -8.98 9.11
CA LEU A 85 5.91 -9.86 9.24
C LEU A 85 6.18 -11.29 8.77
N GLY A 86 6.86 -11.51 7.64
CA GLY A 86 7.17 -12.87 7.21
C GLY A 86 8.33 -13.51 7.98
N THR A 87 9.30 -12.72 8.44
CA THR A 87 10.30 -13.22 9.41
C THR A 87 9.62 -13.72 10.69
N LEU A 88 8.68 -12.94 11.22
CA LEU A 88 7.87 -13.34 12.38
C LEU A 88 7.03 -14.57 12.06
N ALA A 89 6.42 -14.67 10.87
CA ALA A 89 5.63 -15.84 10.47
C ALA A 89 6.48 -17.12 10.40
N LEU A 90 7.70 -17.05 9.86
CA LEU A 90 8.63 -18.19 9.81
C LEU A 90 9.09 -18.61 11.22
N LEU A 91 9.48 -17.65 12.06
CA LEU A 91 9.89 -17.92 13.44
C LEU A 91 8.72 -18.46 14.28
N TRP A 92 7.51 -17.93 14.09
CA TRP A 92 6.32 -18.43 14.76
C TRP A 92 5.96 -19.84 14.27
N GLY A 93 6.04 -20.08 12.96
CA GLY A 93 5.86 -21.42 12.39
C GLY A 93 6.81 -22.46 13.01
N ARG A 94 8.08 -22.10 13.20
CA ARG A 94 9.07 -22.99 13.84
C ARG A 94 8.75 -23.21 15.32
N THR A 95 8.45 -22.16 16.06
CA THR A 95 8.11 -22.26 17.49
C THR A 95 6.80 -23.00 17.76
N ALA A 96 5.83 -22.94 16.84
CA ALA A 96 4.57 -23.68 16.91
C ALA A 96 4.69 -25.15 16.43
N GLY A 97 5.86 -25.57 15.95
CA GLY A 97 6.09 -26.93 15.44
C GLY A 97 5.51 -27.19 14.05
N LEU A 98 5.11 -26.15 13.29
CA LEU A 98 4.54 -26.31 11.95
C LEU A 98 5.62 -26.58 10.87
N ILE A 99 6.85 -26.12 11.12
CA ILE A 99 8.01 -26.28 10.22
C ILE A 99 9.25 -26.78 10.98
N ASP A 100 9.03 -27.61 12.01
CA ASP A 100 10.07 -28.18 12.88
C ASP A 100 11.08 -29.09 12.16
N HIS A 101 10.70 -29.64 11.01
CA HIS A 101 11.53 -30.45 10.13
C HIS A 101 12.60 -29.67 9.37
N LEU A 102 12.56 -28.33 9.38
CA LEU A 102 13.59 -27.51 8.75
C LEU A 102 14.83 -27.45 9.63
N ASN A 103 15.98 -27.82 9.08
CA ASN A 103 17.27 -27.59 9.74
C ASN A 103 17.65 -26.09 9.71
N ASP A 104 18.72 -25.71 10.42
CA ASP A 104 19.09 -24.30 10.56
C ASP A 104 19.46 -23.65 9.21
N ASP A 105 20.20 -24.34 8.35
CA ASP A 105 20.53 -23.87 6.99
C ASP A 105 19.28 -23.63 6.13
N GLN A 106 18.28 -24.51 6.23
CA GLN A 106 17.00 -24.36 5.52
C GLN A 106 16.18 -23.20 6.07
N LEU A 107 16.22 -22.95 7.39
CA LEU A 107 15.56 -21.78 7.97
C LEU A 107 16.22 -20.49 7.52
N GLU A 108 17.55 -20.41 7.53
CA GLU A 108 18.30 -19.25 7.05
C GLU A 108 18.02 -18.98 5.56
N SER A 109 17.96 -20.04 4.74
CA SER A 109 17.58 -19.94 3.34
C SER A 109 16.15 -19.40 3.17
N ALA A 110 15.19 -19.87 3.97
CA ALA A 110 13.82 -19.38 3.94
C ALA A 110 13.70 -17.91 4.37
N LEU A 111 14.48 -17.48 5.38
CA LEU A 111 14.55 -16.09 5.83
C LEU A 111 15.16 -15.17 4.76
N SER A 112 16.26 -15.60 4.12
CA SER A 112 16.88 -14.89 3.00
C SER A 112 15.93 -14.81 1.78
N GLY A 113 15.24 -15.91 1.48
CA GLY A 113 14.21 -15.97 0.44
C GLY A 113 13.05 -15.00 0.71
N TRP A 114 12.57 -14.93 1.95
CA TRP A 114 11.55 -13.97 2.36
C TRP A 114 12.03 -12.52 2.22
N ALA A 115 13.26 -12.22 2.63
CA ALA A 115 13.81 -10.88 2.49
C ALA A 115 13.78 -10.42 1.02
N LYS A 116 14.24 -11.27 0.09
CA LYS A 116 14.20 -11.00 -1.36
C LYS A 116 12.77 -10.83 -1.87
N PHE A 117 11.86 -11.74 -1.49
CA PHE A 117 10.45 -11.65 -1.88
C PHE A 117 9.81 -10.35 -1.38
N SER A 118 10.05 -9.99 -0.11
CA SER A 118 9.48 -8.80 0.51
C SER A 118 9.95 -7.53 -0.21
N GLN A 119 11.22 -7.44 -0.60
CA GLN A 119 11.77 -6.32 -1.37
C GLN A 119 11.09 -6.20 -2.75
N VAL A 120 10.99 -7.29 -3.49
CA VAL A 120 10.32 -7.31 -4.81
C VAL A 120 8.84 -6.94 -4.67
N TYR A 121 8.16 -7.47 -3.65
CA TYR A 121 6.76 -7.15 -3.38
C TYR A 121 6.57 -5.67 -3.00
N THR A 122 7.51 -5.08 -2.27
CA THR A 122 7.55 -3.65 -2.00
C THR A 122 7.68 -2.83 -3.27
N TRP A 123 8.58 -3.22 -4.18
CA TRP A 123 8.76 -2.55 -5.46
C TRP A 123 7.52 -2.63 -6.34
N LEU A 124 6.92 -3.81 -6.48
CA LEU A 124 5.70 -4.02 -7.25
C LEU A 124 4.57 -3.14 -6.71
N THR A 125 4.38 -3.14 -5.39
CA THR A 125 3.37 -2.31 -4.74
C THR A 125 3.64 -0.82 -4.99
N GLY A 126 4.89 -0.37 -4.88
CA GLY A 126 5.21 1.02 -5.17
C GLY A 126 4.99 1.41 -6.64
N GLY A 127 5.26 0.49 -7.58
CA GLY A 127 4.88 0.66 -8.98
C GLY A 127 3.36 0.83 -9.17
N VAL A 128 2.56 0.03 -8.47
CA VAL A 128 1.09 0.17 -8.44
C VAL A 128 0.67 1.53 -7.86
N CYS A 129 1.34 2.01 -6.81
CA CYS A 129 1.10 3.34 -6.23
C CYS A 129 1.41 4.46 -7.23
N VAL A 130 2.56 4.42 -7.93
CA VAL A 130 2.90 5.39 -8.99
C VAL A 130 1.84 5.38 -10.09
N ALA A 131 1.46 4.19 -10.57
CA ALA A 131 0.46 4.05 -11.62
C ALA A 131 -0.89 4.62 -11.19
N ALA A 132 -1.35 4.29 -9.98
CA ALA A 132 -2.61 4.80 -9.44
C ALA A 132 -2.62 6.33 -9.39
N LEU A 133 -1.60 6.94 -8.79
CA LEU A 133 -1.50 8.40 -8.69
C LEU A 133 -1.39 9.06 -10.07
N GLY A 134 -0.62 8.48 -10.98
CA GLY A 134 -0.49 8.95 -12.36
C GLY A 134 -1.81 8.92 -13.15
N ILE A 135 -2.59 7.84 -13.00
CA ILE A 135 -3.91 7.70 -13.64
C ILE A 135 -4.85 8.81 -13.15
N TRP A 136 -4.91 9.06 -11.85
CA TRP A 136 -5.79 10.09 -11.27
C TRP A 136 -5.31 11.51 -11.58
N SER A 137 -4.00 11.77 -11.61
CA SER A 137 -3.44 13.02 -12.13
C SER A 137 -3.83 13.25 -13.59
N TRP A 138 -3.66 12.24 -14.44
CA TRP A 138 -4.02 12.33 -15.87
C TRP A 138 -5.51 12.60 -16.05
N ARG A 139 -6.37 11.88 -15.33
CA ARG A 139 -7.82 12.02 -15.40
C ARG A 139 -8.27 13.44 -15.02
N ARG A 140 -7.77 13.98 -13.90
CA ARG A 140 -8.02 15.36 -13.47
C ARG A 140 -7.60 16.38 -14.53
N GLN A 141 -6.44 16.17 -15.17
CA GLN A 141 -5.98 17.03 -16.26
C GLN A 141 -6.91 16.96 -17.48
N GLN A 142 -7.43 15.79 -17.84
CA GLN A 142 -8.38 15.64 -18.94
C GLN A 142 -9.71 16.37 -18.66
N ARG A 143 -10.25 16.26 -17.45
CA ARG A 143 -11.46 17.01 -17.05
C ARG A 143 -11.24 18.52 -17.18
N ARG A 144 -10.12 19.02 -16.65
CA ARG A 144 -9.78 20.45 -16.68
C ARG A 144 -9.58 20.99 -18.10
N LYS A 145 -8.96 20.20 -18.99
CA LYS A 145 -8.84 20.55 -20.41
C LYS A 145 -10.21 20.73 -21.06
N LYS A 146 -11.21 19.92 -20.71
CA LYS A 146 -12.59 20.04 -21.20
C LYS A 146 -13.33 21.25 -20.61
N GLU A 147 -13.06 21.61 -19.35
CA GLU A 147 -13.73 22.73 -18.66
C GLU A 147 -13.18 24.12 -19.02
N SER A 148 -12.14 24.23 -19.86
CA SER A 148 -11.51 25.50 -20.27
C SER A 148 -11.08 26.43 -19.10
N LYS A 149 -10.98 25.90 -17.88
CA LYS A 149 -10.50 26.65 -16.71
C LYS A 149 -8.98 26.69 -16.72
N MET A 150 -8.45 27.79 -17.25
CA MET A 150 -7.03 28.10 -17.28
C MET A 150 -6.55 28.57 -15.89
N THR A 151 -6.52 27.67 -14.90
CA THR A 151 -5.85 27.92 -13.62
C THR A 151 -5.01 26.72 -13.21
N LEU A 152 -3.71 26.97 -13.17
CA LEU A 152 -2.64 26.01 -12.87
C LEU A 152 -2.62 25.72 -11.36
N ILE A 153 -3.62 25.00 -10.86
CA ILE A 153 -3.70 24.61 -9.44
C ILE A 153 -3.43 23.12 -9.32
N VAL A 154 -2.19 22.76 -8.97
CA VAL A 154 -1.76 21.38 -8.65
C VAL A 154 -2.79 20.73 -7.72
N GLY A 155 -3.23 19.50 -8.03
CA GLY A 155 -4.23 18.78 -7.23
C GLY A 155 -3.65 17.80 -6.23
N ALA A 156 -4.53 17.23 -5.41
CA ALA A 156 -4.15 16.19 -4.45
C ALA A 156 -3.45 14.99 -5.12
N PRO A 157 -3.88 14.49 -6.30
CA PRO A 157 -3.17 13.42 -6.99
C PRO A 157 -1.75 13.80 -7.39
N GLU A 158 -1.55 15.00 -7.96
CA GLU A 158 -0.24 15.47 -8.41
C GLU A 158 0.73 15.73 -7.25
N VAL A 159 0.26 16.37 -6.17
CA VAL A 159 1.07 16.56 -4.96
C VAL A 159 1.45 15.20 -4.37
N SER A 160 0.47 14.29 -4.27
CA SER A 160 0.72 12.94 -3.76
C SER A 160 1.71 12.19 -4.64
N LEU A 161 1.62 12.31 -5.97
CA LEU A 161 2.56 11.68 -6.90
C LEU A 161 3.99 12.19 -6.73
N VAL A 162 4.18 13.51 -6.63
CA VAL A 162 5.51 14.12 -6.45
C VAL A 162 6.11 13.69 -5.11
N LEU A 163 5.34 13.80 -4.02
CA LEU A 163 5.81 13.39 -2.70
C LEU A 163 6.06 11.88 -2.64
N PHE A 164 5.21 11.09 -3.28
CA PHE A 164 5.37 9.64 -3.34
C PHE A 164 6.59 9.23 -4.15
N ALA A 165 6.85 9.87 -5.29
CA ALA A 165 8.05 9.61 -6.07
C ALA A 165 9.32 9.88 -5.24
N ALA A 166 9.33 10.96 -4.44
CA ALA A 166 10.43 11.26 -3.54
C ALA A 166 10.62 10.22 -2.41
N THR A 167 9.53 9.65 -1.88
CA THR A 167 9.61 8.61 -0.84
C THR A 167 9.90 7.21 -1.39
N PHE A 168 9.46 6.93 -2.61
CA PHE A 168 9.64 5.64 -3.27
C PHE A 168 11.02 5.49 -3.92
N LEU A 169 11.60 6.58 -4.44
CA LEU A 169 12.90 6.56 -5.11
C LEU A 169 13.98 5.87 -4.28
N PRO A 170 14.20 6.21 -2.98
CA PRO A 170 15.17 5.50 -2.14
C PRO A 170 14.94 3.99 -2.08
N VAL A 171 13.68 3.54 -2.06
CA VAL A 171 13.29 2.13 -1.92
C VAL A 171 13.63 1.31 -3.16
N ILE A 172 13.48 1.89 -4.36
CA ILE A 172 13.83 1.22 -5.63
C ILE A 172 15.30 1.36 -6.01
N THR A 173 15.99 2.37 -5.48
CA THR A 173 17.43 2.55 -5.71
C THR A 173 18.30 1.71 -4.79
N GLN A 174 17.73 1.12 -3.74
CA GLN A 174 18.44 0.14 -2.92
C GLN A 174 18.77 -1.07 -3.80
N PRO A 175 20.05 -1.48 -3.89
CA PRO A 175 20.39 -2.70 -4.59
C PRO A 175 19.60 -3.86 -3.98
N MET A 176 19.11 -4.78 -4.81
CA MET A 176 18.65 -6.06 -4.27
C MET A 176 19.86 -6.71 -3.63
N GLU A 177 19.85 -6.84 -2.30
CA GLU A 177 20.92 -7.55 -1.60
C GLU A 177 20.88 -9.00 -2.08
N VAL A 178 21.81 -9.31 -2.98
CA VAL A 178 22.12 -10.69 -3.37
C VAL A 178 22.93 -11.25 -2.19
N PHE A 179 22.26 -11.58 -1.08
CA PHE A 179 22.90 -12.40 -0.07
C PHE A 179 23.26 -13.74 -0.72
N PRO A 180 24.55 -14.14 -0.66
CA PRO A 180 25.01 -15.44 -1.14
C PRO A 180 24.31 -16.59 -0.41
#